data_AF-A0A6A0AS99-F1
#
_entry.id   AF-A0A6A0AS99-F1
#
_cell.length_a   1.000
_cell.length_b   1.000
_cell.length_c   1.000
_cell.angle_alpha   90.00
_cell.angle_beta   90.00
_cell.angle_gamma   90.00
#
_symmetry.space_group_name_H-M   'P 1'
#
loop_
_entity.id
_entity.type
_entity.pdbx_description
1 polymer ?
#
loop_
_entity_poly.entity_id
_entity_poly.type
_entity_poly.pdbx_seq_one_letter_code
_entity_poly.pdbx_strand_id
1 'polypeptide(L)' 'MEHDTGATALFDLEGVAVVEVVRGEAGTRTVHLVTTDPAARACPSCGTFATRVKERAVTRPRDLEHGGSPVLIRWHK' A
#
# COMPACT_ATOMS: atom_id res chain seq x y z
N MET A 1 -8.17 -18.54 7.73
CA MET A 1 -8.98 -17.33 7.98
C MET A 1 -8.61 -16.38 6.87
N GLU A 2 -9.45 -16.34 5.85
CA GLU A 2 -9.21 -15.59 4.62
C GLU A 2 -9.37 -14.11 4.95
N HIS A 3 -8.24 -13.40 5.02
CA HIS A 3 -8.24 -11.96 5.17
C HIS A 3 -8.58 -11.37 3.80
N ASP A 4 -9.87 -11.37 3.45
CA ASP A 4 -10.39 -10.50 2.39
C ASP A 4 -10.32 -9.06 2.88
N THR A 5 -9.08 -8.57 2.90
CA THR A 5 -8.72 -7.21 3.20
C THR A 5 -8.90 -6.52 1.86
N GLY A 6 -9.85 -5.61 1.71
CA GLY A 6 -10.29 -5.04 0.43
C GLY A 6 -9.22 -4.48 -0.53
N ALA A 7 -7.94 -4.54 -0.18
CA ALA A 7 -6.76 -4.41 -1.03
C ALA A 7 -6.77 -5.33 -2.27
N THR A 8 -6.96 -6.64 -2.06
CA THR A 8 -6.91 -7.62 -3.15
C THR A 8 -8.07 -7.38 -4.11
N ALA A 9 -9.26 -7.05 -3.59
CA ALA A 9 -10.43 -6.72 -4.40
C ALA A 9 -10.32 -5.35 -5.14
N LEU A 10 -9.62 -4.35 -4.57
CA LEU A 10 -9.47 -3.02 -5.20
C LEU A 10 -8.34 -2.95 -6.23
N PHE A 11 -7.29 -3.74 -6.05
CA PHE A 11 -6.07 -3.63 -6.84
C PHE A 11 -5.74 -4.89 -7.65
N ASP A 12 -6.29 -6.05 -7.31
CA ASP A 12 -5.91 -7.36 -7.85
C ASP A 12 -4.39 -7.59 -7.84
N LEU A 13 -3.71 -7.05 -6.82
CA LEU A 13 -2.27 -7.15 -6.63
C LEU A 13 -1.96 -8.21 -5.59
N GLU A 14 -1.45 -9.35 -6.04
CA GLU A 14 -0.90 -10.37 -5.16
C GLU A 14 0.28 -9.81 -4.35
N GLY A 15 0.40 -10.24 -3.09
CA GLY A 15 1.52 -9.85 -2.23
C GLY A 15 1.38 -8.46 -1.57
N VAL A 16 0.22 -7.80 -1.69
CA VAL A 16 -0.05 -6.47 -1.11
C VAL A 16 -1.31 -6.49 -0.27
N ALA A 17 -1.29 -5.81 0.88
CA ALA A 17 -2.45 -5.66 1.76
C ALA A 17 -2.67 -4.20 2.17
N VAL A 18 -3.94 -3.82 2.34
CA VAL A 18 -4.38 -2.53 2.88
C VAL A 18 -4.37 -2.66 4.40
N VAL A 19 -3.64 -1.79 5.06
CA VAL A 19 -3.58 -1.75 6.53
C VAL A 19 -4.38 -0.59 7.12
N GLU A 20 -4.63 0.45 6.35
CA GLU A 20 -5.36 1.62 6.80
C GLU A 20 -5.93 2.40 5.60
N VAL A 21 -7.08 3.04 5.78
CA VAL A 21 -7.64 4.01 4.82
C VAL A 21 -7.98 5.29 5.55
N VAL A 22 -7.24 6.36 5.25
CA VAL A 22 -7.46 7.69 5.81
C VAL A 22 -8.31 8.51 4.85
N ARG A 23 -9.38 9.13 5.37
CA ARG A 23 -10.22 10.06 4.61
C ARG A 23 -9.72 11.48 4.83
N GLY A 24 -9.38 12.16 3.74
CA GLY A 24 -8.95 13.56 3.74
C GLY A 24 -10.09 14.50 3.35
N GLU A 25 -9.74 15.77 3.22
CA GLU A 25 -10.66 16.81 2.75
C GLU A 25 -11.08 16.56 1.29
N ALA A 26 -12.19 17.18 0.88
CA ALA A 26 -12.75 17.09 -0.47
C ALA A 26 -12.94 15.64 -0.99
N GLY A 27 -13.21 14.69 -0.09
CA GLY A 27 -13.46 13.29 -0.43
C GLY A 27 -12.22 12.50 -0.84
N THR A 28 -11.01 13.08 -0.70
CA THR A 28 -9.76 12.37 -0.97
C THR A 28 -9.57 11.20 0.00
N ARG A 29 -8.91 10.14 -0.48
CA ARG A 29 -8.60 8.97 0.35
C ARG A 29 -7.14 8.61 0.20
N THR A 30 -6.48 8.37 1.32
CA THR A 30 -5.13 7.81 1.35
C THR A 30 -5.20 6.38 1.84
N VAL A 31 -4.85 5.45 0.97
CA VAL A 31 -4.82 4.02 1.24
C VAL A 31 -3.40 3.62 1.59
N HIS A 32 -3.21 3.04 2.78
CA HIS A 32 -1.91 2.62 3.28
C HIS A 32 -1.73 1.14 2.96
N LEU A 33 -0.69 0.82 2.19
CA LEU A 33 -0.39 -0.53 1.71
C LEU A 33 0.90 -1.07 2.34
N VAL A 34 0.92 -2.36 2.65
CA VAL A 34 2.11 -3.13 3.01
C VAL A 34 2.35 -4.23 1.98
N THR A 35 3.61 -4.62 1.80
CA THR A 35 3.94 -5.90 1.18
C THR A 35 3.73 -7.01 2.21
N THR A 36 3.08 -8.10 1.82
CA THR A 36 2.72 -9.19 2.74
C THR A 36 3.87 -10.17 2.95
N ASP A 37 4.83 -10.23 2.04
CA ASP A 37 6.04 -11.03 2.19
C ASP A 37 7.00 -10.39 3.22
N PRO A 38 7.21 -11.01 4.39
CA PRO A 38 8.13 -10.47 5.40
C PRO A 38 9.59 -10.45 4.93
N ALA A 39 9.95 -11.22 3.90
CA ALA A 39 11.27 -11.20 3.29
C ALA A 39 11.48 -10.05 2.29
N ALA A 40 10.41 -9.33 1.88
CA ALA A 40 10.51 -8.20 0.95
C ALA A 40 11.39 -7.04 1.48
N ARG A 41 11.58 -6.95 2.80
CA ARG A 41 12.48 -5.99 3.46
C ARG A 41 13.95 -6.46 3.53
N ALA A 42 14.25 -7.67 3.08
CA ALA A 42 15.61 -8.20 3.00
C ALA A 42 16.28 -7.79 1.69
N CYS A 43 17.58 -7.50 1.76
CA CYS A 43 18.38 -7.28 0.56
C CYS A 43 18.46 -8.59 -0.26
N PRO A 44 18.09 -8.59 -1.56
CA PRO A 44 18.10 -9.82 -2.35
C PRO A 44 19.50 -10.38 -2.59
N SER A 45 20.57 -9.58 -2.41
CA SER A 45 21.95 -10.05 -2.61
C SER A 45 22.60 -10.63 -1.35
N CYS A 46 22.22 -10.18 -0.14
CA CYS A 46 22.89 -10.61 1.10
C CYS A 46 21.95 -11.00 2.25
N GLY A 47 20.63 -10.92 2.07
CA GLY A 47 19.63 -11.30 3.07
C GLY A 47 19.52 -10.38 4.29
N THR A 48 20.34 -9.32 4.37
CA THR A 48 20.28 -8.37 5.49
C THR A 48 19.00 -7.56 5.43
N PHE A 49 18.34 -7.46 6.58
CA PHE A 49 17.12 -6.67 6.74
C PHE A 49 17.44 -5.18 6.91
N ALA A 50 16.69 -4.33 6.21
CA ALA A 50 16.73 -2.89 6.48
C ALA A 50 16.24 -2.61 7.90
N THR A 51 17.01 -1.84 8.68
CA THR A 51 16.66 -1.44 10.05
C THR A 51 15.98 -0.07 10.11
N ARG A 52 15.97 0.68 9.00
CA ARG A 52 15.39 2.01 8.89
C ARG A 52 14.72 2.22 7.54
N VAL A 53 13.55 2.84 7.56
CA VAL A 53 12.85 3.32 6.36
C VAL A 53 13.52 4.60 5.86
N LYS A 54 13.92 4.62 4.58
CA LYS A 54 14.46 5.82 3.93
C LYS A 54 13.36 6.87 3.73
N GLU A 55 12.28 6.46 3.07
CA GLU A 55 11.11 7.28 2.77
C GLU A 55 9.89 6.39 2.54
N ARG A 56 8.69 6.98 2.62
CA ARG A 56 7.43 6.31 2.30
C ARG A 56 6.91 6.88 0.99
N ALA A 57 6.96 6.07 -0.06
CA ALA A 57 6.48 6.49 -1.37
C ALA A 57 4.96 6.74 -1.34
N VAL A 58 4.53 7.83 -1.96
CA VAL A 58 3.12 8.11 -2.22
C VAL A 58 2.90 8.12 -3.72
N THR A 59 1.99 7.29 -4.21
CA THR A 59 1.60 7.22 -5.62
C THR A 59 0.15 7.66 -5.79
N ARG A 60 -0.17 8.25 -6.94
CA ARG A 60 -1.53 8.68 -7.30
C ARG A 60 -1.88 8.13 -8.69
N PRO A 61 -2.33 6.87 -8.79
CA PRO A 61 -2.81 6.31 -10.04
C PRO A 61 -3.97 7.15 -10.58
N ARG A 62 -4.01 7.39 -11.89
CA ARG A 62 -5.04 8.25 -12.50
C ARG A 62 -6.37 7.55 -12.69
N ASP A 63 -6.31 6.24 -12.89
CA ASP A 63 -7.39 5.28 -13.06
C ASP A 63 -8.04 4.86 -11.74
N LEU A 64 -7.42 5.21 -10.60
CA LEU A 64 -7.93 4.89 -9.28
C LEU A 64 -8.57 6.12 -8.62
N GLU A 65 -9.88 6.26 -8.83
CA GLU A 65 -10.72 7.26 -8.20
C GLU A 65 -11.88 6.63 -7.43
N HIS A 66 -12.40 7.36 -6.45
CA HIS A 66 -13.59 6.97 -5.73
C HIS A 66 -14.55 8.14 -5.59
N GLY A 67 -15.76 8.00 -6.15
CA GLY A 67 -16.77 9.05 -6.10
C GLY A 67 -16.34 10.35 -6.80
N GLY A 68 -15.51 10.25 -7.84
CA GLY A 68 -14.95 11.40 -8.57
C GLY A 68 -13.77 12.09 -7.87
N SER A 69 -13.31 11.57 -6.73
CA SER A 69 -12.13 12.07 -6.03
C SER A 69 -10.93 11.13 -6.18
N PRO A 70 -9.70 11.65 -6.34
CA PRO A 70 -8.50 10.83 -6.45
C PRO A 70 -8.24 9.98 -5.20
N VAL A 71 -7.72 8.76 -5.42
CA VAL A 71 -7.17 7.92 -4.37
C VAL A 71 -5.64 8.03 -4.37
N LEU A 72 -5.09 8.32 -3.19
CA LEU A 72 -3.65 8.33 -2.91
C LEU A 72 -3.28 6.97 -2.31
N ILE A 73 -2.14 6.44 -2.71
CA ILE A 73 -1.59 5.21 -2.15
C ILE A 73 -0.31 5.54 -1.42
N ARG A 74 -0.23 5.17 -0.14
CA ARG A 74 0.96 5.31 0.68
C ARG A 74 1.56 3.93 0.95
N TRP A 75 2.78 3.74 0.49
CA TRP A 75 3.50 2.47 0.64
C TRP A 75 4.29 2.40 1.94
N HIS A 76 4.11 1.30 2.66
CA HIS A 76 4.90 0.89 3.80
C HIS A 76 5.72 -0.33 3.38
N LYS A 77 7.04 -0.13 3.25
CA LYS A 77 8.03 -1.14 2.84
C LYS A 77 9.08 -1.24 3.93
#